data_AF-A0A4Q9KWF3-F1
#
_entry.id   AF-A0A4Q9KWF3-F1
#
_cell.length_a   1.000
_cell.length_b   1.000
_cell.length_c   1.000
_cell.angle_alpha   90.00
_cell.angle_beta   90.00
_cell.angle_gamma   90.00
#
_symmetry.space_group_name_H-M   'P 1'
#
loop_
_entity.id
_entity.type
_entity.pdbx_description
1 polymer ?
#
loop_
_entity_poly.entity_id
_entity_poly.type
_entity_poly.pdbx_seq_one_letter_code
_entity_poly.pdbx_strand_id
1 'polypeptide(L)' 'LSIGDQVLIKKDFDMNTKTKRALFDSFYDNSVFTVTAILMSNMIEVKNNDGDTRTVFGGVIKRV' A
#
# COMPACT_ATOMS: atom_id res chain seq x y z
N LEU A 1 -4.79 4.39 11.52
CA LEU A 1 -5.17 4.15 10.13
C LEU A 1 -6.67 4.08 10.21
N SER A 2 -7.33 4.93 9.46
CA SER A 2 -8.78 5.15 9.55
C SER A 2 -9.39 5.00 8.18
N ILE A 3 -10.69 4.72 8.14
CA ILE A 3 -11.46 4.76 6.89
C ILE A 3 -11.39 6.19 6.33
N GLY A 4 -11.08 6.32 5.04
CA GLY A 4 -10.85 7.59 4.37
C GLY A 4 -9.39 8.04 4.31
N ASP A 5 -8.46 7.39 5.04
CA ASP A 5 -7.03 7.71 4.94
C ASP A 5 -6.52 7.41 3.52
N GLN A 6 -5.68 8.30 2.99
CA GLN A 6 -4.94 8.06 1.75
C GLN A 6 -3.62 7.34 2.04
N VAL A 7 -3.36 6.28 1.28
CA VAL A 7 -2.20 5.41 1.46
C VAL A 7 -1.57 5.04 0.13
N LEU A 8 -0.26 4.81 0.18
CA LEU A 8 0.53 4.18 -0.88
C LEU A 8 0.79 2.73 -0.50
N ILE A 9 0.72 1.82 -1.47
CA ILE A 9 1.00 0.40 -1.27
C ILE A 9 2.42 0.09 -1.74
N LYS A 10 3.18 -0.66 -0.95
CA LYS A 10 4.52 -1.11 -1.32
C LYS A 10 4.43 -2.07 -2.51
N LYS A 11 5.27 -1.87 -3.53
CA LYS A 11 5.42 -2.83 -4.63
C LYS A 11 6.02 -4.13 -4.09
N ASP A 12 5.52 -5.26 -4.59
CA ASP A 12 6.15 -6.57 -4.40
C ASP A 12 7.50 -6.60 -5.12
N PHE A 13 8.55 -6.20 -4.41
CA PHE A 13 9.91 -6.44 -4.83
C PHE A 13 10.29 -7.84 -4.37
N ASP A 14 10.60 -8.73 -5.32
CA ASP A 14 11.32 -9.96 -5.05
C ASP A 14 12.69 -9.57 -4.44
N MET A 15 12.75 -9.58 -3.11
CA MET A 15 13.88 -9.12 -2.31
C MET A 15 15.06 -10.09 -2.34
N ASN A 16 15.16 -10.94 -3.38
CA ASN A 16 16.34 -11.76 -3.64
C ASN A 16 17.40 -11.03 -4.47
N THR A 17 17.07 -9.92 -5.13
CA THR A 17 18.06 -9.15 -5.89
C THR A 17 18.73 -8.10 -5.01
N LYS A 18 19.93 -8.43 -4.51
CA LYS A 18 20.88 -7.51 -3.87
C LYS A 18 21.03 -6.20 -4.66
N THR A 19 20.23 -5.18 -4.37
CA THR A 19 20.47 -3.85 -4.93
C THR A 19 20.28 -2.78 -3.87
N LYS A 20 21.44 -2.29 -3.41
CA LYS A 20 21.74 -0.94 -2.93
C LYS A 20 20.53 0.00 -2.88
N ARG A 21 20.11 0.37 -1.67
CA ARG A 21 19.63 1.70 -1.27
C ARG A 21 19.01 2.52 -2.42
N ALA A 22 18.02 1.96 -3.12
CA ALA A 22 17.24 2.72 -4.08
C ALA A 22 16.39 3.71 -3.28
N LEU A 23 16.11 4.88 -3.84
CA LEU A 23 15.32 5.92 -3.19
C LEU A 23 14.05 5.31 -2.59
N PHE A 24 13.75 5.61 -1.33
CA PHE A 24 12.60 5.08 -0.60
C PHE A 24 11.27 5.25 -1.35
N ASP A 25 11.19 6.23 -2.26
CA ASP A 25 10.04 6.50 -3.12
C ASP A 25 9.85 5.48 -4.25
N SER A 26 10.89 4.74 -4.69
CA SER A 26 10.72 3.71 -5.73
C SER A 26 10.07 2.42 -5.20
N PHE A 27 9.89 2.29 -3.88
CA PHE A 27 9.33 1.08 -3.26
C PHE A 27 7.81 1.07 -3.20
N TYR A 28 7.15 2.21 -3.44
CA TYR A 28 5.70 2.30 -3.43
C TYR A 28 5.15 2.37 -4.84
N ASP A 29 3.93 1.89 -5.02
CA ASP A 29 3.16 2.18 -6.22
C ASP A 29 2.89 3.70 -6.27
N ASN A 30 2.90 4.28 -7.46
CA ASN A 30 2.56 5.70 -7.65
C ASN A 30 1.04 5.94 -7.51
N SER A 31 0.26 4.86 -7.39
CA SER A 31 -1.18 4.91 -7.19
C SER A 31 -1.51 5.22 -5.73
N VAL A 32 -2.34 6.25 -5.53
CA VAL A 32 -2.93 6.58 -4.22
C VAL A 32 -4.20 5.77 -4.05
N PHE A 33 -4.32 5.12 -2.90
CA PHE A 33 -5.51 4.39 -2.51
C PHE A 33 -6.16 5.02 -1.29
N THR A 34 -7.49 4.92 -1.20
CA THR A 34 -8.26 5.33 -0.03
C THR A 34 -8.67 4.10 0.76
N VAL A 35 -8.47 4.11 2.07
CA VAL A 35 -8.93 3.01 2.95
C VAL A 35 -10.46 2.99 2.97
N THR A 36 -11.06 1.88 2.54
CA THR A 36 -12.53 1.68 2.53
C THR A 36 -12.99 0.85 3.72
N ALA A 37 -12.18 -0.11 4.17
CA ALA A 37 -12.48 -0.94 5.33
C ALA A 37 -11.22 -1.34 6.10
N ILE A 38 -11.37 -1.51 7.41
CA ILE A 38 -10.36 -2.11 8.28
C ILE A 38 -10.90 -3.47 8.68
N LEU A 39 -10.22 -4.52 8.25
CA LEU A 39 -10.61 -5.91 8.48
C LEU A 39 -9.89 -6.46 9.73
N MET A 40 -10.31 -7.65 10.16
CA MET A 40 -9.62 -8.38 11.20
C MET A 40 -8.19 -8.73 10.75
N SER A 41 -7.29 -9.00 11.71
CA SER A 41 -5.92 -9.43 11.43
C SER A 41 -5.04 -8.39 10.72
N ASN A 42 -5.25 -7.09 10.96
CA ASN A 42 -4.46 -6.01 10.37
C ASN A 42 -4.50 -5.97 8.84
N MET A 43 -5.55 -6.53 8.24
CA MET A 43 -5.83 -6.37 6.81
C MET A 43 -6.69 -5.13 6.60
N ILE A 44 -6.52 -4.48 5.47
CA ILE A 44 -7.32 -3.33 5.06
C ILE A 44 -7.77 -3.50 3.63
N GLU A 45 -8.95 -2.99 3.36
CA GLU A 45 -9.45 -2.82 2.02
C GLU A 45 -9.18 -1.38 1.58
N VAL A 46 -8.64 -1.25 0.38
CA VAL A 46 -8.27 0.04 -0.19
C VAL A 46 -8.76 0.11 -1.63
N LYS A 47 -9.15 1.32 -2.04
CA LYS A 47 -9.72 1.58 -3.36
C LYS A 47 -8.95 2.70 -4.06
N ASN A 48 -8.57 2.51 -5.33
CA ASN A 48 -7.99 3.57 -6.15
C ASN A 48 -9.08 4.42 -6.83
N ASN A 49 -8.67 5.49 -7.50
CA ASN A 49 -9.60 6.35 -8.25
C ASN A 49 -10.25 5.65 -9.45
N ASP A 50 -9.62 4.62 -10.00
CA ASP A 50 -10.13 3.84 -11.13
C ASP A 50 -11.25 2.87 -10.75
N GLY A 51 -11.50 2.70 -9.44
CA GLY A 51 -12.51 1.81 -8.91
C GLY A 51 -12.01 0.44 -8.48
N ASP A 52 -10.73 0.14 -8.70
CA ASP A 52 -10.08 -1.10 -8.28
C ASP A 52 -10.02 -1.16 -6.76
N THR A 53 -10.49 -2.29 -6.23
CA THR A 53 -10.46 -2.59 -4.81
C THR A 53 -9.41 -3.66 -4.56
N ARG A 54 -8.55 -3.45 -3.56
CA ARG A 54 -7.52 -4.41 -3.15
C ARG A 54 -7.56 -4.60 -1.65
N THR A 55 -7.31 -5.82 -1.20
CA THR A 55 -7.12 -6.12 0.22
C THR A 55 -5.63 -6.33 0.48
N VAL A 56 -5.06 -5.56 1.41
CA VAL A 56 -3.62 -5.57 1.70
C VAL A 56 -3.36 -5.63 3.20
N PHE A 57 -2.16 -6.05 3.59
CA PHE A 57 -1.71 -5.97 4.98
C PHE A 57 -1.39 -4.52 5.35
N GLY A 58 -1.80 -4.09 6.54
CA GLY A 58 -1.49 -2.76 7.08
C GLY A 58 0.02 -2.48 7.20
N GLY A 59 0.85 -3.53 7.24
CA GLY A 59 2.32 -3.41 7.27
C GLY A 59 2.96 -3.07 5.91
N VAL A 60 2.23 -3.20 4.80
CA VAL A 60 2.75 -2.91 3.45
C VAL A 60 2.30 -1.56 2.91
N ILE A 61 1.71 -0.71 3.75
CA ILE A 61 1.24 0.61 3.36
C ILE A 61 2.00 1.74 4.03
N LYS A 62 2.02 2.89 3.37
CA LYS A 62 2.53 4.17 3.90
C LYS A 62 1.42 5.21 3.78
N ARG A 63 1.17 5.96 4.86
CA ARG A 63 0.25 7.11 4.79
C ARG A 63 0.89 8.23 3.97
N VAL A 64 0.08 8.88 3.14
CA VAL A 64 0.47 10.09 2.39
C VAL A 64 0.57 11.28 3.33
#